data_AF-A0A519TJW4-F1
#
_entry.id   AF-A0A519TJW4-F1
#
_cell.length_a   1.000
_cell.length_b   1.000
_cell.length_c   1.000
_cell.angle_alpha   90.00
_cell.angle_beta   90.00
_cell.angle_gamma   90.00
#
_symmetry.space_group_name_H-M   'P 1'
#
loop_
_entity.id
_entity.type
_entity.pdbx_description
1 polymer ?
#
loop_
_entity_poly.entity_id
_entity_poly.type
_entity_poly.pdbx_seq_one_letter_code
_entity_poly.pdbx_strand_id
1 'polypeptide(L)'
;PNGYIGPVKNKPVLLSNGNLFAPSSKEGKGWRIHFEVTKDSGKTWRTIGPIDSNGLDAIQPSILQHKDGKLQILARSRNRSLVESWSTDNGETWSPLAKTNLPNNNSGTDAVTMKDGRHVLVYNHVLPPGELAKGPRTPLNVSISKDGKQWYAALVLEDSPISQYSYPAVIQTSDGMLHFIYTWRREKIKHVVVDPSKLKLKKIENGIWPNMKGYKAPVLTETKNEEP
;
A
#
# COMPACT_ATOMS: atom_id res chain seq x y z
N PRO A 1 -1.89 25.23 2.47
CA PRO A 1 -2.40 25.98 3.64
C PRO A 1 -1.53 25.72 4.88
N ASN A 2 -1.45 26.68 5.80
CA ASN A 2 -0.60 26.55 6.99
C ASN A 2 -1.02 25.32 7.82
N GLY A 3 -0.06 24.46 8.14
CA GLY A 3 -0.27 23.27 9.00
C GLY A 3 -0.70 21.98 8.29
N TYR A 4 -0.97 22.03 6.98
CA TYR A 4 -1.42 20.89 6.18
C TYR A 4 -0.33 20.50 5.16
N ILE A 5 0.05 19.23 5.11
CA ILE A 5 1.12 18.70 4.24
C ILE A 5 0.57 17.95 3.02
N GLY A 6 -0.74 17.71 2.97
CA GLY A 6 -1.41 16.94 1.94
C GLY A 6 -1.09 15.44 2.00
N PRO A 7 -1.25 14.72 0.88
CA PRO A 7 -1.01 13.29 0.83
C PRO A 7 0.48 12.98 1.05
N VAL A 8 0.78 12.10 1.99
CA VAL A 8 2.16 11.64 2.21
C VAL A 8 2.35 10.32 1.46
N LYS A 9 3.09 10.40 0.34
CA LYS A 9 3.42 9.31 -0.59
C LYS A 9 2.23 8.81 -1.42
N ASN A 10 1.10 8.46 -0.82
CA ASN A 10 -0.02 7.83 -1.52
C ASN A 10 -1.11 8.83 -1.90
N LYS A 11 -1.74 8.61 -3.06
CA LYS A 11 -2.69 9.52 -3.71
C LYS A 11 -3.93 9.83 -2.84
N PRO A 12 -4.49 11.04 -2.94
CA PRO A 12 -5.75 11.38 -2.29
C PRO A 12 -6.92 10.65 -2.95
N VAL A 13 -8.02 10.48 -2.20
CA VAL A 13 -9.23 9.80 -2.66
C VAL A 13 -10.44 10.71 -2.49
N LEU A 14 -11.14 10.98 -3.58
CA LEU A 14 -12.42 11.69 -3.57
C LEU A 14 -13.54 10.69 -3.26
N LEU A 15 -14.22 10.90 -2.13
CA LEU A 15 -15.35 10.08 -1.71
C LEU A 15 -16.65 10.57 -2.37
N SER A 16 -17.66 9.70 -2.39
CA SER A 16 -18.99 9.99 -2.96
C SER A 16 -19.73 11.13 -2.25
N ASN A 17 -19.40 11.41 -0.98
CA ASN A 17 -19.94 12.54 -0.23
C ASN A 17 -19.26 13.89 -0.55
N GLY A 18 -18.33 13.92 -1.52
CA GLY A 18 -17.64 15.13 -1.96
C GLY A 18 -16.39 15.50 -1.15
N ASN A 19 -16.06 14.76 -0.10
CA ASN A 19 -14.81 14.97 0.63
C ASN A 19 -13.62 14.35 -0.11
N LEU A 20 -12.57 15.14 -0.33
CA LEU A 20 -11.27 14.67 -0.80
C LEU A 20 -10.39 14.38 0.41
N PHE A 21 -10.07 13.11 0.63
CA PHE A 21 -9.19 12.65 1.69
C PHE A 21 -7.76 12.56 1.19
N ALA A 22 -6.85 13.31 1.79
CA ALA A 22 -5.42 13.15 1.63
C ALA A 22 -4.89 12.23 2.77
N PRO A 23 -4.50 10.98 2.47
CA PRO A 23 -3.88 10.12 3.46
C PRO A 23 -2.50 10.65 3.82
N SER A 24 -2.29 10.94 5.10
CA SER A 24 -1.09 11.60 5.59
C SER A 24 -0.47 10.84 6.75
N SER A 25 0.79 11.15 7.05
CA SER A 25 1.49 10.55 8.18
C SER A 25 2.66 11.41 8.61
N LYS A 26 3.03 11.33 9.90
CA LYS A 26 4.20 12.01 10.46
C LYS A 26 5.14 11.00 11.11
N GLU A 27 6.43 11.23 10.88
CA GLU A 27 7.52 10.54 11.57
C GLU A 27 7.96 11.38 12.80
N GLY A 28 8.58 10.74 13.80
CA GLY A 28 9.02 11.41 15.03
C GLY A 28 9.01 10.49 16.25
N LYS A 29 8.53 10.99 17.40
CA LYS A 29 8.28 10.20 18.62
C LYS A 29 7.10 9.23 18.38
N GLY A 30 7.36 8.17 17.63
CA GLY A 30 6.38 7.25 17.07
C GLY A 30 5.87 7.67 15.69
N TRP A 31 5.41 6.69 14.92
CA TRP A 31 4.80 6.90 13.59
C TRP A 31 3.29 7.04 13.70
N ARG A 32 2.72 8.07 13.04
CA ARG A 32 1.30 8.41 13.17
C ARG A 32 0.65 8.60 11.81
N ILE A 33 -0.49 7.94 11.62
CA ILE A 33 -1.37 8.12 10.48
C ILE A 33 -2.48 9.11 10.85
N HIS A 34 -2.76 10.03 9.95
CA HIS A 34 -3.89 10.97 10.03
C HIS A 34 -4.37 11.29 8.61
N PHE A 35 -5.49 12.00 8.49
CA PHE A 35 -6.03 12.41 7.21
C PHE A 35 -6.25 13.90 7.18
N GLU A 36 -5.91 14.51 6.06
CA GLU A 36 -6.22 15.90 5.79
C GLU A 36 -7.36 15.93 4.77
N VAL A 37 -8.46 16.58 5.12
CA VAL A 37 -9.70 16.48 4.34
C VAL A 37 -10.13 17.86 3.89
N THR A 38 -10.48 17.96 2.62
CA THR A 38 -11.09 19.15 2.02
C THR A 38 -12.40 18.80 1.34
N LYS A 39 -13.38 19.72 1.41
CA LYS A 39 -14.69 19.59 0.75
C LYS A 39 -14.91 20.59 -0.37
N ASP A 40 -13.95 21.50 -0.57
CA ASP A 40 -14.09 22.69 -1.41
C ASP A 40 -12.88 22.87 -2.34
N SER A 41 -12.37 21.74 -2.85
CA SER A 41 -11.24 21.67 -3.79
C SER A 41 -9.96 22.29 -3.22
N GLY A 42 -9.71 22.09 -1.93
CA GLY A 42 -8.46 22.49 -1.28
C GLY A 42 -8.45 23.93 -0.73
N LYS A 43 -9.59 24.63 -0.70
CA LYS A 43 -9.67 25.99 -0.12
C LYS A 43 -9.61 25.93 1.41
N THR A 44 -10.38 25.04 2.02
CA THR A 44 -10.38 24.78 3.46
C THR A 44 -10.04 23.32 3.74
N TRP A 45 -9.40 23.10 4.89
CA TRP A 45 -8.90 21.80 5.31
C TRP A 45 -9.23 21.57 6.78
N ARG A 46 -9.39 20.30 7.13
CA ARG A 46 -9.49 19.81 8.51
C ARG A 46 -8.70 18.51 8.65
N THR A 47 -8.33 18.18 9.88
CA THR A 47 -7.58 16.96 10.19
C THR A 47 -8.48 15.94 10.88
N ILE A 48 -8.34 14.67 10.50
CA ILE A 48 -8.91 13.52 11.19
C ILE A 48 -7.78 12.65 11.73
N GLY A 49 -7.88 12.27 13.00
CA GLY A 49 -6.90 11.45 13.69
C GLY A 49 -5.96 12.24 14.61
N PRO A 50 -4.81 11.67 15.00
CA PRO A 50 -4.25 10.41 14.48
C PRO A 50 -5.10 9.19 14.78
N ILE A 51 -5.00 8.15 13.94
CA ILE A 51 -5.57 6.82 14.28
C ILE A 51 -4.83 6.28 15.51
N ASP A 52 -5.55 5.63 16.42
CA ASP A 52 -4.93 4.89 17.53
C ASP A 52 -3.94 3.85 16.98
N SER A 53 -2.68 4.00 17.39
CA SER A 53 -1.58 3.18 16.87
C SER A 53 -1.66 1.74 17.35
N ASN A 54 -2.28 1.47 18.50
CA ASN A 54 -2.31 0.14 19.11
C ASN A 54 -0.91 -0.51 19.20
N GLY A 55 0.13 0.31 19.49
CA GLY A 55 1.52 -0.12 19.54
C GLY A 55 2.19 -0.42 18.19
N LEU A 56 1.56 -0.05 17.07
CA LEU A 56 2.09 -0.25 15.72
C LEU A 56 2.62 1.07 15.14
N ASP A 57 3.87 1.04 14.66
CA ASP A 57 4.50 2.17 13.97
C ASP A 57 4.23 2.06 12.48
N ALA A 58 3.29 2.85 11.97
CA ALA A 58 2.88 2.83 10.57
C ALA A 58 2.70 4.22 9.95
N ILE A 59 2.98 4.31 8.65
CA ILE A 59 2.93 5.55 7.86
C ILE A 59 2.59 5.27 6.39
N GLN A 60 2.37 6.34 5.62
CA GLN A 60 2.10 6.29 4.18
C GLN A 60 0.91 5.39 3.81
N PRO A 61 -0.29 5.65 4.34
CA PRO A 61 -1.45 4.81 4.07
C PRO A 61 -1.98 5.00 2.65
N SER A 62 -2.44 3.93 2.01
CA SER A 62 -3.38 3.98 0.88
C SER A 62 -4.80 3.83 1.39
N ILE A 63 -5.78 4.50 0.77
CA ILE A 63 -7.21 4.35 1.10
C ILE A 63 -7.87 3.45 0.04
N LEU A 64 -8.58 2.43 0.51
CA LEU A 64 -9.45 1.56 -0.28
C LEU A 64 -10.91 1.89 0.04
N GLN A 65 -11.74 1.97 -1.00
CA GLN A 65 -13.17 2.24 -0.90
C GLN A 65 -13.92 0.93 -1.02
N HIS A 66 -14.71 0.60 -0.01
CA HIS A 66 -15.59 -0.56 -0.01
C HIS A 66 -17.02 -0.11 -0.30
N LYS A 67 -17.95 -1.08 -0.38
CA LYS A 67 -19.38 -0.78 -0.50
C LYS A 67 -19.88 0.01 0.72
N ASP A 68 -20.98 0.72 0.52
CA ASP A 68 -21.73 1.42 1.58
C ASP A 68 -20.92 2.48 2.36
N GLY A 69 -19.93 3.11 1.69
CA GLY A 69 -19.11 4.17 2.28
C GLY A 69 -18.05 3.68 3.29
N LYS A 70 -17.91 2.35 3.45
CA LYS A 70 -16.85 1.76 4.28
C LYS A 70 -15.49 2.01 3.64
N LEU A 71 -14.51 2.39 4.44
CA LEU A 71 -13.13 2.61 4.00
C LEU A 71 -12.19 1.68 4.76
N GLN A 72 -11.08 1.36 4.10
CA GLN A 72 -9.95 0.65 4.70
C GLN A 72 -8.67 1.42 4.36
N ILE A 73 -7.74 1.52 5.29
CA ILE A 73 -6.35 1.85 4.96
C ILE A 73 -5.46 0.63 4.93
N LEU A 74 -4.44 0.69 4.08
CA LEU A 74 -3.26 -0.18 4.14
C LEU A 74 -2.02 0.69 4.24
N ALA A 75 -1.15 0.41 5.20
CA ALA A 75 0.06 1.21 5.43
C ALA A 75 1.30 0.32 5.63
N ARG A 76 2.46 0.86 5.27
CA ARG A 76 3.75 0.25 5.64
C ARG A 76 3.98 0.41 7.14
N SER A 77 4.74 -0.50 7.73
CA SER A 77 5.05 -0.45 9.16
C SER A 77 6.47 -0.93 9.49
N ARG A 78 6.91 -0.64 10.71
CA ARG A 78 8.12 -1.26 11.31
C ARG A 78 7.84 -2.63 11.92
N ASN A 79 6.59 -3.06 11.94
CA ASN A 79 6.12 -4.24 12.68
C ASN A 79 6.00 -5.49 11.81
N ARG A 80 6.78 -5.57 10.72
CA ARG A 80 6.97 -6.75 9.85
C ARG A 80 5.69 -7.21 9.12
N SER A 81 4.68 -6.36 9.05
CA SER A 81 3.38 -6.64 8.43
C SER A 81 2.80 -5.36 7.83
N LEU A 82 2.00 -5.49 6.77
CA LEU A 82 1.13 -4.37 6.40
C LEU A 82 0.10 -4.19 7.49
N VAL A 83 -0.19 -2.94 7.85
CA VAL A 83 -1.22 -2.65 8.84
C VAL A 83 -2.44 -2.07 8.16
N GLU A 84 -3.57 -2.24 8.81
CA GLU A 84 -4.86 -1.76 8.36
C GLU A 84 -5.65 -1.08 9.48
N SER A 85 -6.63 -0.29 9.06
CA SER A 85 -7.68 0.27 9.91
C SER A 85 -8.91 0.50 9.04
N TRP A 86 -10.09 0.53 9.67
CA TRP A 86 -11.38 0.59 9.00
C TRP A 86 -12.20 1.78 9.49
N SER A 87 -12.92 2.39 8.57
CA SER A 87 -13.96 3.36 8.86
C SER A 87 -15.28 2.88 8.26
N THR A 88 -16.38 3.12 8.98
CA THR A 88 -17.75 2.82 8.54
C THR A 88 -18.61 4.06 8.44
N ASP A 89 -18.02 5.25 8.55
CA ASP A 89 -18.68 6.55 8.61
C ASP A 89 -18.06 7.56 7.63
N ASN A 90 -17.65 7.07 6.45
CA ASN A 90 -17.00 7.86 5.39
C ASN A 90 -15.67 8.53 5.83
N GLY A 91 -14.91 7.87 6.71
CA GLY A 91 -13.57 8.27 7.10
C GLY A 91 -13.52 9.23 8.28
N GLU A 92 -14.64 9.51 8.96
CA GLU A 92 -14.68 10.41 10.12
C GLU A 92 -14.07 9.77 11.37
N THR A 93 -14.33 8.48 11.60
CA THR A 93 -13.70 7.70 12.65
C THR A 93 -13.06 6.42 12.10
N TRP A 94 -12.03 5.95 12.80
CA TRP A 94 -11.21 4.83 12.37
C TRP A 94 -10.98 3.86 13.53
N SER A 95 -11.04 2.56 13.25
CA SER A 95 -10.64 1.53 14.21
C SER A 95 -9.16 1.70 14.57
N PRO A 96 -8.71 1.21 15.74
CA PRO A 96 -7.28 1.09 16.02
C PRO A 96 -6.55 0.32 14.92
N LEU A 97 -5.26 0.62 14.74
CA LEU A 97 -4.44 -0.12 13.78
C LEU A 97 -4.37 -1.60 14.16
N ALA A 98 -4.42 -2.46 13.14
CA ALA A 98 -4.25 -3.90 13.26
C ALA A 98 -3.31 -4.42 12.19
N LYS A 99 -2.60 -5.52 12.48
CA LYS A 99 -1.80 -6.23 11.48
C LYS A 99 -2.70 -6.97 10.50
N THR A 100 -2.32 -6.94 9.23
CA THR A 100 -2.88 -7.84 8.22
C THR A 100 -2.14 -9.18 8.23
N ASN A 101 -2.60 -10.12 7.40
CA ASN A 101 -1.87 -11.36 7.13
C ASN A 101 -0.74 -11.20 6.09
N LEU A 102 -0.50 -9.99 5.56
CA LEU A 102 0.53 -9.75 4.56
C LEU A 102 1.81 -9.23 5.21
N PRO A 103 2.99 -9.68 4.76
CA PRO A 103 4.25 -9.18 5.26
C PRO A 103 4.53 -7.76 4.75
N ASN A 104 5.35 -7.02 5.48
CA ASN A 104 5.93 -5.77 5.01
C ASN A 104 7.36 -5.64 5.52
N ASN A 105 8.25 -5.24 4.63
CA ASN A 105 9.65 -5.01 4.90
C ASN A 105 9.98 -3.54 5.22
N ASN A 106 8.98 -2.80 5.72
CA ASN A 106 9.02 -1.35 5.91
C ASN A 106 9.23 -0.54 4.61
N SER A 107 8.93 -1.15 3.47
CA SER A 107 8.94 -0.45 2.18
C SER A 107 7.58 0.15 1.87
N GLY A 108 7.60 1.27 1.15
CA GLY A 108 6.41 1.94 0.68
C GLY A 108 5.57 1.04 -0.23
N THR A 109 4.25 1.17 -0.12
CA THR A 109 3.25 0.43 -0.91
C THR A 109 2.25 1.40 -1.49
N ASP A 110 1.54 1.00 -2.55
CA ASP A 110 0.36 1.73 -3.02
C ASP A 110 -0.78 0.75 -3.28
N ALA A 111 -2.00 1.22 -3.12
CA ALA A 111 -3.20 0.44 -3.37
C ALA A 111 -4.28 1.30 -4.04
N VAL A 112 -5.20 0.64 -4.75
CA VAL A 112 -6.35 1.30 -5.37
C VAL A 112 -7.53 0.33 -5.42
N THR A 113 -8.74 0.87 -5.27
CA THR A 113 -9.97 0.13 -5.56
C THR A 113 -10.29 0.28 -7.03
N MET A 114 -10.40 -0.85 -7.73
CA MET A 114 -10.79 -0.92 -9.13
C MET A 114 -12.28 -0.61 -9.30
N LYS A 115 -12.66 -0.25 -10.52
CA LYS A 115 -14.05 0.01 -10.93
C LYS A 115 -15.00 -1.17 -10.66
N ASP A 116 -14.49 -2.40 -10.65
CA ASP A 116 -15.28 -3.61 -10.36
C ASP A 116 -15.37 -3.94 -8.86
N GLY A 117 -14.85 -3.06 -8.00
CA GLY A 117 -14.86 -3.19 -6.55
C GLY A 117 -13.73 -4.06 -5.97
N ARG A 118 -12.88 -4.68 -6.81
CA ARG A 118 -11.68 -5.38 -6.31
C ARG A 118 -10.61 -4.37 -5.89
N HIS A 119 -9.75 -4.74 -4.97
CA HIS A 119 -8.63 -3.94 -4.51
C HIS A 119 -7.31 -4.48 -5.07
N VAL A 120 -6.47 -3.58 -5.56
CA VAL A 120 -5.11 -3.86 -6.04
C VAL A 120 -4.14 -3.30 -5.03
N LEU A 121 -3.12 -4.08 -4.68
CA LEU A 121 -2.00 -3.67 -3.83
C LEU A 121 -0.69 -3.97 -4.56
N VAL A 122 0.21 -2.99 -4.63
CA VAL A 122 1.59 -3.15 -5.08
C VAL A 122 2.56 -2.90 -3.93
N TYR A 123 3.43 -3.87 -3.67
CA TYR A 123 4.32 -3.90 -2.51
C TYR A 123 5.42 -4.94 -2.66
N ASN A 124 6.47 -4.85 -1.85
CA ASN A 124 7.43 -5.94 -1.71
C ASN A 124 6.86 -7.01 -0.77
N HIS A 125 6.54 -8.19 -1.29
CA HIS A 125 6.04 -9.31 -0.48
C HIS A 125 7.22 -9.99 0.24
N VAL A 126 7.72 -9.31 1.27
CA VAL A 126 8.94 -9.70 1.98
C VAL A 126 8.69 -9.59 3.48
N LEU A 127 8.81 -10.72 4.17
CA LEU A 127 8.94 -10.75 5.61
C LEU A 127 10.42 -10.50 5.94
N PRO A 128 10.76 -9.44 6.70
CA PRO A 128 12.15 -9.22 7.10
C PRO A 128 12.76 -10.41 7.85
N PRO A 129 14.09 -10.60 7.82
CA PRO A 129 14.73 -11.67 8.58
C PRO A 129 14.70 -11.39 10.10
N GLY A 130 14.70 -12.46 10.91
CA GLY A 130 14.78 -12.37 12.37
C GLY A 130 13.71 -11.47 12.98
N GLU A 131 14.14 -10.48 13.77
CA GLU A 131 13.28 -9.45 14.39
C GLU A 131 13.45 -8.06 13.73
N LEU A 132 14.12 -7.99 12.58
CA LEU A 132 14.40 -6.71 11.93
C LEU A 132 13.10 -6.07 11.44
N ALA A 133 13.05 -4.73 11.52
CA ALA A 133 11.96 -3.95 10.94
C ALA A 133 12.10 -3.80 9.41
N LYS A 134 13.33 -3.83 8.88
CA LYS A 134 13.64 -3.62 7.47
C LYS A 134 14.09 -4.92 6.80
N GLY A 135 13.78 -5.07 5.52
CA GLY A 135 14.20 -6.21 4.70
C GLY A 135 14.35 -5.84 3.22
N PRO A 136 14.73 -6.82 2.37
CA PRO A 136 15.03 -6.61 0.95
C PRO A 136 13.86 -5.99 0.17
N ARG A 137 14.15 -5.04 -0.72
CA ARG A 137 13.19 -4.38 -1.61
C ARG A 137 13.00 -5.11 -2.95
N THR A 138 12.95 -6.42 -2.88
CA THR A 138 12.69 -7.33 -4.00
C THR A 138 12.22 -8.67 -3.42
N PRO A 139 11.25 -9.37 -4.04
CA PRO A 139 10.51 -9.00 -5.25
C PRO A 139 9.56 -7.80 -5.06
N LEU A 140 9.11 -7.21 -6.17
CA LEU A 140 7.97 -6.28 -6.22
C LEU A 140 6.75 -7.03 -6.77
N ASN A 141 5.70 -7.09 -5.97
CA ASN A 141 4.53 -7.94 -6.19
C ASN A 141 3.25 -7.12 -6.34
N VAL A 142 2.27 -7.72 -7.02
CA VAL A 142 0.89 -7.22 -7.09
C VAL A 142 -0.04 -8.29 -6.52
N SER A 143 -0.86 -7.88 -5.55
CA SER A 143 -1.92 -8.71 -4.96
C SER A 143 -3.29 -8.10 -5.24
N ILE A 144 -4.29 -8.97 -5.37
CA ILE A 144 -5.70 -8.60 -5.56
C ILE A 144 -6.52 -9.13 -4.38
N SER A 145 -7.50 -8.36 -3.93
CA SER A 145 -8.49 -8.78 -2.93
C SER A 145 -9.89 -8.31 -3.32
N LYS A 146 -10.92 -9.03 -2.85
CA LYS A 146 -12.33 -8.60 -2.95
C LYS A 146 -12.84 -7.91 -1.69
N ASP A 147 -12.22 -8.20 -0.56
CA ASP A 147 -12.70 -7.83 0.77
C ASP A 147 -11.66 -7.05 1.59
N GLY A 148 -10.46 -6.85 1.04
CA GLY A 148 -9.34 -6.20 1.72
C GLY A 148 -8.69 -7.05 2.81
N LYS A 149 -9.13 -8.29 3.02
CA LYS A 149 -8.69 -9.21 4.09
C LYS A 149 -8.02 -10.44 3.53
N GLN A 150 -8.68 -11.14 2.60
CA GLN A 150 -8.09 -12.25 1.87
C GLN A 150 -7.46 -11.73 0.58
N TRP A 151 -6.14 -11.91 0.49
CA TRP A 151 -5.36 -11.48 -0.65
C TRP A 151 -4.94 -12.66 -1.53
N TYR A 152 -4.80 -12.39 -2.82
CA TYR A 152 -4.39 -13.34 -3.83
C TYR A 152 -3.19 -12.78 -4.59
N ALA A 153 -2.17 -13.61 -4.78
CA ALA A 153 -1.05 -13.34 -5.66
C ALA A 153 -1.55 -13.21 -7.09
N ALA A 154 -1.24 -12.08 -7.73
CA ALA A 154 -1.68 -11.76 -9.10
C ALA A 154 -0.50 -11.72 -10.07
N LEU A 155 0.57 -11.01 -9.70
CA LEU A 155 1.72 -10.77 -10.57
C LEU A 155 2.98 -10.48 -9.76
N VAL A 156 4.14 -10.87 -10.30
CA VAL A 156 5.45 -10.40 -9.86
C VAL A 156 5.93 -9.42 -10.93
N LEU A 157 6.09 -8.15 -10.56
CA LEU A 157 6.55 -7.11 -11.49
C LEU A 157 8.06 -7.19 -11.71
N GLU A 158 8.78 -7.48 -10.62
CA GLU A 158 10.23 -7.60 -10.59
C GLU A 158 10.62 -8.59 -9.50
N ASP A 159 11.62 -9.43 -9.76
CA ASP A 159 12.14 -10.40 -8.79
C ASP A 159 13.66 -10.42 -8.72
N SER A 160 14.35 -9.80 -9.68
CA SER A 160 15.82 -9.84 -9.73
C SER A 160 16.44 -9.46 -8.37
N PRO A 161 17.44 -10.22 -7.88
CA PRO A 161 18.10 -9.95 -6.60
C PRO A 161 19.06 -8.76 -6.68
N ILE A 162 19.31 -8.23 -7.89
CA ILE A 162 20.18 -7.09 -8.10
C ILE A 162 19.44 -5.80 -7.72
N SER A 163 19.99 -5.07 -6.75
CA SER A 163 19.50 -3.77 -6.28
C SER A 163 18.06 -3.85 -5.74
N GLN A 164 17.27 -2.78 -5.91
CA GLN A 164 15.96 -2.61 -5.25
C GLN A 164 14.88 -2.02 -6.16
N TYR A 165 13.63 -2.31 -5.82
CA TYR A 165 12.42 -1.72 -6.42
C TYR A 165 11.64 -0.99 -5.34
N SER A 166 11.39 0.30 -5.51
CA SER A 166 10.92 1.17 -4.43
C SER A 166 9.80 2.11 -4.86
N TYR A 167 9.04 2.58 -3.88
CA TYR A 167 8.01 3.62 -4.03
C TYR A 167 7.06 3.37 -5.21
N PRO A 168 6.39 2.20 -5.27
CA PRO A 168 5.46 1.94 -6.34
C PRO A 168 4.23 2.85 -6.24
N ALA A 169 3.60 3.13 -7.36
CA ALA A 169 2.27 3.69 -7.46
C ALA A 169 1.43 2.91 -8.46
N VAL A 170 0.12 2.85 -8.23
CA VAL A 170 -0.85 2.17 -9.08
C VAL A 170 -2.11 3.01 -9.28
N ILE A 171 -2.59 3.06 -10.51
CA ILE A 171 -3.91 3.59 -10.87
C ILE A 171 -4.62 2.62 -11.82
N GLN A 172 -5.94 2.75 -11.91
CA GLN A 172 -6.71 2.17 -13.00
C GLN A 172 -7.14 3.29 -13.95
N THR A 173 -6.85 3.14 -15.23
CA THR A 173 -7.19 4.11 -16.28
C THR A 173 -8.62 3.94 -16.79
N SER A 174 -9.09 4.88 -17.61
CA SER A 174 -10.47 4.90 -18.12
C SER A 174 -10.81 3.65 -18.96
N ASP A 175 -9.83 3.12 -19.69
CA ASP A 175 -9.88 1.86 -20.46
C ASP A 175 -9.89 0.58 -19.59
N GLY A 176 -9.77 0.71 -18.27
CA GLY A 176 -9.80 -0.40 -17.32
C GLY A 176 -8.45 -1.05 -17.06
N MET A 177 -7.37 -0.62 -17.72
CA MET A 177 -6.03 -1.14 -17.50
C MET A 177 -5.45 -0.67 -16.16
N LEU A 178 -4.58 -1.47 -15.57
CA LEU A 178 -3.80 -1.10 -14.39
C LEU A 178 -2.44 -0.57 -14.82
N HIS A 179 -2.11 0.64 -14.38
CA HIS A 179 -0.83 1.28 -14.64
C HIS A 179 -0.01 1.32 -13.36
N PHE A 180 1.19 0.78 -13.41
CA PHE A 180 2.14 0.76 -12.31
C PHE A 180 3.37 1.60 -12.67
N ILE A 181 3.82 2.43 -11.75
CA ILE A 181 5.13 3.07 -11.82
C ILE A 181 5.94 2.76 -10.56
N TYR A 182 7.26 2.67 -10.67
CA TYR A 182 8.13 2.46 -9.52
C TYR A 182 9.58 2.83 -9.84
N THR A 183 10.35 3.13 -8.80
CA THR A 183 11.80 3.28 -8.92
C THR A 183 12.43 1.92 -9.17
N TRP A 184 13.03 1.74 -10.35
CA TRP A 184 13.75 0.52 -10.74
C TRP A 184 15.24 0.72 -10.48
N ARG A 185 15.79 -0.09 -9.57
CA ARG A 185 17.22 -0.16 -9.21
C ARG A 185 17.89 1.15 -8.77
N ARG A 186 17.10 2.18 -8.43
CA ARG A 186 17.53 3.57 -8.19
C ARG A 186 18.11 4.29 -9.43
N GLU A 187 17.85 3.77 -10.62
CA GLU A 187 18.41 4.31 -11.87
C GLU A 187 17.34 4.98 -12.73
N LYS A 188 16.11 4.43 -12.73
CA LYS A 188 15.01 4.92 -13.56
C LYS A 188 13.66 4.74 -12.90
N ILE A 189 12.65 5.37 -13.47
CA ILE A 189 11.26 5.02 -13.22
C ILE A 189 10.83 4.04 -14.33
N LYS A 190 10.29 2.88 -13.93
CA LYS A 190 9.70 1.92 -14.87
C LYS A 190 8.19 2.05 -14.84
N HIS A 191 7.56 1.98 -16.01
CA HIS A 191 6.11 1.95 -16.18
C HIS A 191 5.70 0.59 -16.73
N VAL A 192 4.65 0.00 -16.15
CA VAL A 192 4.09 -1.28 -16.58
C VAL A 192 2.56 -1.12 -16.71
N VAL A 193 2.01 -1.62 -17.81
CA VAL A 193 0.56 -1.69 -18.04
C VAL A 193 0.13 -3.14 -17.97
N VAL A 194 -0.94 -3.41 -17.21
CA VAL A 194 -1.47 -4.75 -17.00
C VAL A 194 -2.97 -4.75 -17.30
N ASP A 195 -3.40 -5.72 -18.09
CA ASP A 195 -4.80 -6.04 -18.27
C ASP A 195 -5.30 -6.90 -17.11
N PRO A 196 -6.12 -6.34 -16.19
CA PRO A 196 -6.54 -7.08 -14.99
C PRO A 196 -7.49 -8.25 -15.30
N SER A 197 -8.07 -8.32 -16.50
CA SER A 197 -8.93 -9.44 -16.91
C SER A 197 -8.13 -10.72 -17.18
N LYS A 198 -6.83 -10.60 -17.46
CA LYS A 198 -5.92 -11.72 -17.76
C LYS A 198 -5.20 -12.27 -16.52
N LEU A 199 -5.38 -11.64 -15.36
CA LEU A 199 -4.71 -12.04 -14.12
C LEU A 199 -5.24 -13.38 -13.63
N LYS A 200 -4.31 -14.31 -13.35
CA LYS A 200 -4.60 -15.58 -12.71
C LYS A 200 -4.26 -15.49 -11.24
N LEU A 201 -5.29 -15.53 -10.39
CA LEU A 201 -5.17 -15.32 -8.96
C LEU A 201 -4.88 -16.64 -8.24
N LYS A 202 -3.87 -16.63 -7.37
CA LYS A 202 -3.62 -17.73 -6.43
C LYS A 202 -3.72 -17.22 -5.00
N LYS A 203 -4.42 -17.94 -4.15
CA LYS A 203 -4.62 -17.55 -2.75
C LYS A 203 -3.25 -17.43 -2.05
N ILE A 204 -3.05 -16.35 -1.29
CA ILE A 204 -1.93 -16.23 -0.35
C ILE A 204 -2.40 -16.87 0.96
N GLU A 205 -1.65 -17.84 1.44
CA GLU A 205 -1.94 -18.58 2.66
C GLU A 205 -0.86 -18.27 3.69
N ASN A 206 -1.28 -17.87 4.90
CA ASN A 206 -0.38 -17.55 6.02
C ASN A 206 0.72 -16.54 5.66
N GLY A 207 0.39 -15.58 4.78
CA GLY A 207 1.36 -14.56 4.34
C GLY A 207 2.48 -15.10 3.44
N ILE A 208 2.32 -16.29 2.86
CA ILE A 208 3.31 -16.92 1.98
C ILE A 208 2.88 -16.77 0.52
N TRP A 209 3.77 -16.20 -0.30
CA TRP A 209 3.55 -16.13 -1.75
C TRP A 209 3.51 -17.54 -2.35
N PRO A 210 2.46 -17.89 -3.12
CA PRO A 210 2.27 -19.25 -3.60
C PRO A 210 3.29 -19.63 -4.67
N ASN A 211 3.64 -20.92 -4.72
CA ASN A 211 4.49 -21.44 -5.78
C ASN A 211 3.81 -21.31 -7.15
N MET A 212 4.56 -20.86 -8.15
CA MET A 212 4.09 -20.69 -9.52
C MET A 212 4.82 -21.70 -10.41
N LYS A 213 4.05 -22.51 -11.15
CA LYS A 213 4.61 -23.55 -12.01
C LYS A 213 5.57 -22.91 -13.02
N GLY A 214 6.81 -23.38 -13.07
CA GLY A 214 7.84 -22.85 -13.96
C GLY A 214 8.56 -21.59 -13.45
N TYR A 215 8.25 -21.13 -12.24
CA TYR A 215 8.94 -20.01 -11.60
C TYR A 215 9.77 -20.51 -10.42
N LYS A 216 11.04 -20.11 -10.36
CA LYS A 216 11.91 -20.31 -9.22
C LYS A 216 12.34 -18.93 -8.73
N ALA A 217 11.95 -18.57 -7.52
CA ALA A 217 12.34 -17.29 -6.93
C ALA A 217 13.88 -17.21 -6.86
N PRO A 218 14.48 -16.06 -7.22
CA PRO A 218 15.91 -15.88 -7.12
C PRO A 218 16.36 -15.84 -5.65
N VAL A 219 17.62 -16.24 -5.43
CA VAL A 219 18.25 -16.15 -4.11
C VAL A 219 18.77 -14.73 -3.93
N LEU A 220 18.43 -14.11 -2.80
CA LEU A 220 18.90 -12.78 -2.45
C LEU A 220 20.35 -12.88 -1.97
N THR A 221 21.27 -12.27 -2.71
CA THR A 221 22.70 -12.33 -2.41
C THR A 221 23.21 -11.11 -1.66
N GLU A 222 22.66 -9.91 -1.91
CA GLU A 222 23.04 -8.67 -1.20
C GLU A 222 21.90 -7.63 -1.21
N THR A 223 21.65 -6.97 -0.08
CA THR A 223 20.77 -5.78 0.01
C THR A 223 21.61 -4.53 0.16
N LYS A 224 21.59 -3.62 -0.83
CA LYS A 224 22.14 -2.28 -0.65
C LYS A 224 21.26 -1.48 0.32
N ASN A 225 21.88 -0.88 1.35
CA ASN A 225 21.18 0.00 2.26
C ASN A 225 20.63 1.22 1.52
N GLU A 226 19.45 1.68 1.95
CA GLU A 226 18.76 2.81 1.33
C GLU A 226 19.44 4.15 1.56
N GLU A 227 20.16 4.30 2.67
CA GLU A 227 20.74 5.55 3.16
C GLU A 227 22.02 5.22 3.96
N PRO A 228 23.00 6.15 4.02
CA PRO A 228 24.16 6.06 4.90
C PRO A 228 23.78 5.98 6.38
#